data_AF-A0A7W8CYN1-F1
#
_entry.id   AF-A0A7W8CYN1-F1
#
_cell.length_a   1.000
_cell.length_b   1.000
_cell.length_c   1.000
_cell.angle_alpha   90.00
_cell.angle_beta   90.00
_cell.angle_gamma   90.00
#
_symmetry.space_group_name_H-M   'P 1'
#
loop_
_entity.id
_entity.type
_entity.pdbx_description
1 polymer ?
#
loop_
_entity_poly.entity_id
_entity_poly.type
_entity_poly.pdbx_seq_one_letter_code
_entity_poly.pdbx_strand_id
1 'polypeptide(L)'
;MFNYFFYIFQSLAWAWFFSKYLTSTHPKKAFWIVWFFYLLIIYPIAISLFSHYAFKVVLLMALVFAMLCLVYKEEKKTKILGAVLLYQLGVLLMEFLFILFLFSFSTQNGTDFFLNQQSYPVFFSILQCVLLVIVYKALLYCFHEKDVLKNKIVFIVSCLALVLQIFCWMSAIFVESDTLFTFYSLGILLLFFGFNFGVFAYLVQQQKKEKLEKTIQALESSYTDMALSSKAWNKETYSKLRHDYLNFIQSKESSL
;
A
#
# COMPACT_ATOMS: atom_id res chain seq x y z
N MET A 1 24.94 6.00 20.37
CA MET A 1 25.50 6.31 19.04
C MET A 1 24.97 5.40 17.94
N PHE A 2 24.98 4.07 18.08
CA PHE A 2 24.55 3.14 17.02
C PHE A 2 23.13 3.38 16.47
N ASN A 3 22.16 3.71 17.32
CA ASN A 3 20.79 4.03 16.89
C ASN A 3 20.73 5.19 15.88
N TYR A 4 21.56 6.22 16.04
CA TYR A 4 21.55 7.38 15.15
C TYR A 4 21.98 7.01 13.72
N PHE A 5 22.94 6.08 13.59
CA PHE A 5 23.38 5.56 12.29
C PHE A 5 22.26 4.80 11.56
N PHE A 6 21.48 4.00 12.30
CA PHE A 6 20.34 3.28 11.73
C PHE A 6 19.23 4.23 11.27
N TYR A 7 18.93 5.28 12.04
CA TYR A 7 17.99 6.32 11.60
C TYR A 7 18.47 7.08 10.36
N ILE A 8 19.77 7.34 10.24
CA ILE A 8 20.36 7.91 9.01
C ILE A 8 20.13 6.97 7.82
N PHE A 9 20.34 5.67 7.99
CA PHE A 9 20.13 4.71 6.92
C PHE A 9 18.64 4.54 6.54
N GLN A 10 17.75 4.48 7.54
CA GLN A 10 16.30 4.39 7.30
C GLN A 10 15.78 5.63 6.58
N SER A 11 16.20 6.83 7.00
CA SER A 11 15.83 8.07 6.32
C SER A 11 16.34 8.15 4.88
N LEU A 12 17.52 7.59 4.58
CA LEU A 12 18.00 7.44 3.21
C LEU A 12 17.09 6.54 2.38
N ALA A 13 16.67 5.39 2.93
CA ALA A 13 15.74 4.49 2.27
C ALA A 13 14.37 5.14 2.00
N TRP A 14 13.86 5.93 2.95
CA TRP A 14 12.61 6.68 2.80
C TRP A 14 12.71 7.76 1.72
N ALA A 15 13.76 8.58 1.75
CA ALA A 15 14.01 9.59 0.73
C ALA A 15 14.19 8.97 -0.66
N TRP A 16 14.88 7.82 -0.73
CA TRP A 16 15.08 7.08 -1.97
C TRP A 16 13.75 6.57 -2.53
N PHE A 17 12.88 6.02 -1.68
CA PHE A 17 11.55 5.56 -2.07
C PHE A 17 10.72 6.69 -2.69
N PHE A 18 10.59 7.83 -2.02
CA PHE A 18 9.80 8.95 -2.55
C PHE A 18 10.40 9.53 -3.83
N SER A 19 11.73 9.65 -3.91
CA SER A 19 12.40 10.13 -5.12
C SER A 19 12.25 9.18 -6.31
N LYS A 20 11.99 7.89 -6.08
CA LYS A 20 11.75 6.90 -7.15
C LYS A 20 10.28 6.78 -7.52
N TYR A 21 9.38 6.97 -6.56
CA TYR A 21 7.94 6.85 -6.78
C TYR A 21 7.30 8.12 -7.36
N LEU A 22 7.76 9.29 -6.94
CA LEU A 22 7.24 10.59 -7.39
C LEU A 22 8.16 11.22 -8.43
N THR A 23 7.56 11.80 -9.47
CA THR A 23 8.29 12.48 -10.54
C THR A 23 8.58 13.92 -10.12
N SER A 24 9.81 14.39 -10.35
CA SER A 24 10.23 15.77 -10.08
C SER A 24 11.20 16.23 -11.15
N THR A 25 11.10 17.50 -11.53
CA THR A 25 12.07 18.21 -12.38
C THR A 25 13.50 18.18 -11.83
N HIS A 26 13.67 18.15 -10.50
CA HIS A 26 14.98 18.13 -9.84
C HIS A 26 15.10 16.99 -8.82
N PRO A 27 15.23 15.73 -9.27
CA PRO A 27 15.11 14.55 -8.41
C PRO A 27 16.18 14.50 -7.32
N LYS A 28 17.43 14.91 -7.62
CA LYS A 28 18.51 14.98 -6.63
C LYS A 28 18.21 15.98 -5.52
N LYS A 29 17.70 17.16 -5.86
CA LYS A 29 17.35 18.20 -4.89
C LYS A 29 16.17 17.75 -4.02
N ALA A 30 15.14 17.16 -4.63
CA ALA A 30 14.00 16.60 -3.92
C ALA A 30 14.43 15.53 -2.91
N PHE A 31 15.28 14.59 -3.32
CA PHE A 31 15.86 13.57 -2.44
C PHE A 31 16.53 14.17 -1.20
N TRP A 32 17.43 15.15 -1.38
CA TRP A 32 18.12 15.76 -0.24
C TRP A 32 17.17 16.51 0.69
N ILE A 33 16.20 17.25 0.15
CA ILE A 33 15.20 17.96 0.98
C ILE A 33 14.39 16.95 1.81
N VAL A 34 13.94 15.85 1.20
CA VAL A 34 13.24 14.75 1.90
C VAL A 34 14.11 14.14 2.98
N TRP A 35 15.35 13.82 2.67
CA TRP A 35 16.27 13.23 3.63
C TRP A 35 16.54 14.13 4.84
N PHE A 36 16.85 15.41 4.61
CA PHE A 36 17.07 16.37 5.70
C PHE A 36 15.82 16.62 6.53
N PHE A 37 14.64 16.65 5.91
CA PHE A 37 13.39 16.77 6.64
C PHE A 37 13.17 15.59 7.61
N TYR A 38 13.49 14.37 7.16
CA TYR A 38 13.40 13.20 8.03
C TYR A 38 14.36 13.28 9.22
N LEU A 39 15.59 13.74 8.99
CA LEU A 39 16.61 13.84 10.03
C LEU A 39 16.38 14.99 11.02
N LEU A 40 16.00 16.17 10.52
CA LEU A 40 15.96 17.40 11.32
C LEU A 40 14.59 17.68 11.93
N ILE A 41 13.51 17.15 11.35
CA ILE A 41 12.14 17.43 11.79
C ILE A 41 11.47 16.16 12.28
N ILE A 42 11.37 15.13 11.42
CA ILE A 42 10.63 13.91 11.78
C ILE A 42 11.28 13.17 12.94
N TYR A 43 12.60 12.98 12.91
CA TYR A 43 13.29 12.22 13.94
C TYR A 43 13.21 12.85 15.35
N PRO A 44 13.50 14.15 15.56
CA PRO A 44 13.34 14.78 16.87
C PRO A 44 11.89 14.76 17.39
N ILE A 45 10.91 14.98 16.51
CA ILE A 45 9.49 14.90 16.87
C ILE A 45 9.12 13.47 17.27
N ALA A 46 9.61 12.47 16.53
CA ALA A 46 9.33 11.06 16.81
C ALA A 46 9.89 10.62 18.17
N ILE A 47 11.07 11.11 18.57
CA ILE A 47 11.63 10.88 19.90
C ILE A 47 10.79 11.56 20.98
N SER A 48 10.43 12.82 20.77
CA SER A 48 9.68 13.62 21.75
C SER A 48 8.27 13.07 22.02
N LEU A 49 7.66 12.41 21.02
CA LEU A 49 6.32 11.83 21.11
C LEU A 49 6.34 10.31 21.33
N PHE A 50 7.42 9.75 21.89
CA PHE A 50 7.56 8.30 22.07
C PHE A 50 6.39 7.68 22.87
N SER A 51 5.91 8.37 23.90
CA SER A 51 4.80 7.93 24.77
C SER A 51 3.41 7.99 24.13
N HIS A 52 3.22 8.77 23.07
CA HIS A 52 1.92 9.00 22.42
C HIS A 52 1.90 8.40 21.01
N TYR A 53 1.98 7.07 20.92
CA TYR A 53 2.16 6.35 19.66
C TYR A 53 1.09 6.69 18.60
N ALA A 54 -0.20 6.69 18.96
CA ALA A 54 -1.28 6.98 18.00
C ALA A 54 -1.20 8.42 17.45
N PHE A 55 -0.99 9.40 18.32
CA PHE A 55 -0.85 10.80 17.91
C PHE A 55 0.41 11.02 17.06
N LYS A 56 1.53 10.39 17.44
CA LYS A 56 2.79 10.41 16.70
C LYS A 56 2.58 9.94 15.26
N VAL A 57 1.93 8.80 15.04
CA VAL A 57 1.72 8.25 13.69
C VAL A 57 0.92 9.21 12.80
N VAL A 58 -0.19 9.75 13.32
CA VAL A 58 -1.05 10.67 12.57
C VAL A 58 -0.32 11.97 12.24
N LEU A 59 0.37 12.56 13.22
CA LEU A 59 1.11 13.81 13.03
C LEU A 59 2.25 13.64 12.01
N LEU A 60 3.05 12.58 12.15
CA LEU A 60 4.17 12.32 11.23
C LEU A 60 3.67 12.08 9.80
N MET A 61 2.56 11.35 9.63
CA MET A 61 1.93 11.15 8.33
C MET A 61 1.49 12.48 7.70
N ALA A 62 0.83 13.34 8.48
CA ALA A 62 0.40 14.66 8.02
C ALA A 62 1.59 15.56 7.63
N LEU A 63 2.66 15.55 8.44
CA LEU A 63 3.88 16.31 8.17
C LEU A 63 4.59 15.84 6.90
N VAL A 64 4.75 14.52 6.73
CA VAL A 64 5.35 13.94 5.52
C VAL A 64 4.50 14.28 4.29
N PHE A 65 3.17 14.16 4.37
CA PHE A 65 2.28 14.53 3.27
C PHE A 65 2.41 16.02 2.90
N ALA A 66 2.32 16.92 3.88
CA ALA A 66 2.44 18.36 3.66
C ALA A 66 3.79 18.71 3.02
N MET A 67 4.86 18.10 3.52
CA MET A 67 6.22 18.27 3.00
C MET A 67 6.35 17.79 1.55
N LEU A 68 5.84 16.59 1.23
CA LEU A 68 5.90 16.07 -0.14
C LEU A 68 5.06 16.93 -1.10
N CYS A 69 3.93 17.49 -0.67
CA CYS A 69 3.19 18.47 -1.46
C CYS A 69 4.00 19.74 -1.77
N LEU A 70 4.89 20.17 -0.86
CA LEU A 70 5.76 21.32 -1.10
C LEU A 70 6.93 21.00 -2.04
N VAL A 71 7.48 19.79 -1.97
CA VAL A 71 8.64 19.37 -2.78
C VAL A 71 8.23 18.93 -4.19
N TYR A 72 7.12 18.19 -4.31
CA TYR A 72 6.62 17.61 -5.56
C TYR A 72 5.36 18.35 -6.04
N LYS A 73 5.49 19.66 -6.29
CA LYS A 73 4.35 20.53 -6.66
C LYS A 73 3.67 20.15 -7.99
N GLU A 74 4.42 19.51 -8.88
CA GLU A 74 3.95 19.07 -10.20
C GLU A 74 3.07 17.81 -10.13
N GLU A 75 3.15 17.06 -9.04
CA GLU A 75 2.41 15.81 -8.86
C GLU A 75 0.99 16.04 -8.36
N LYS A 76 0.06 15.20 -8.82
CA LYS A 76 -1.32 15.22 -8.31
C LYS A 76 -1.32 14.86 -6.82
N LYS A 77 -2.02 15.65 -5.99
CA LYS A 77 -2.14 15.41 -4.53
C LYS A 77 -2.58 13.99 -4.19
N THR A 78 -3.41 13.37 -5.03
CA THR A 78 -3.84 11.97 -4.88
C THR A 78 -2.70 10.97 -5.06
N LYS A 79 -1.76 11.21 -5.98
CA LYS A 79 -0.56 10.38 -6.17
C LYS A 79 0.41 10.55 -5.01
N ILE A 80 0.56 11.77 -4.47
CA ILE A 80 1.33 12.04 -3.25
C ILE A 80 0.72 11.30 -2.05
N LEU A 81 -0.60 11.36 -1.88
CA LEU A 81 -1.30 10.62 -0.82
C LEU A 81 -1.07 9.11 -0.97
N GLY A 82 -1.19 8.58 -2.19
CA GLY A 82 -0.87 7.19 -2.49
C GLY A 82 0.57 6.81 -2.12
N ALA A 83 1.53 7.69 -2.39
CA ALA A 83 2.93 7.49 -2.01
C ALA A 83 3.11 7.42 -0.49
N VAL A 84 2.46 8.30 0.26
CA VAL A 84 2.50 8.32 1.74
C VAL A 84 1.85 7.05 2.32
N LEU A 85 0.72 6.63 1.78
CA LEU A 85 0.05 5.40 2.20
C LEU A 85 0.90 4.16 1.89
N LEU A 86 1.54 4.11 0.71
CA LEU A 86 2.43 3.02 0.31
C LEU A 86 3.70 2.99 1.18
N TYR A 87 4.25 4.16 1.52
CA TYR A 87 5.31 4.30 2.50
C TYR A 87 4.90 3.72 3.86
N GLN A 88 3.72 4.08 4.36
CA GLN A 88 3.21 3.61 5.65
C GLN A 88 2.97 2.10 5.64
N LEU A 89 2.49 1.55 4.53
CA LEU A 89 2.35 0.11 4.34
C LEU A 89 3.71 -0.59 4.44
N GLY A 90 4.73 -0.03 3.79
CA GLY A 90 6.09 -0.55 3.90
C GLY A 90 6.64 -0.52 5.32
N VAL A 91 6.41 0.58 6.07
CA VAL A 91 6.82 0.67 7.48
C VAL A 91 6.12 -0.38 8.34
N LEU A 92 4.80 -0.50 8.23
CA LEU A 92 4.04 -1.47 9.03
C LEU A 92 4.38 -2.92 8.68
N LEU A 93 4.51 -3.24 7.39
CA LEU A 93 4.93 -4.57 6.96
C LEU A 93 6.33 -4.92 7.49
N MET A 94 7.21 -3.92 7.54
CA MET A 94 8.55 -4.06 8.09
C MET A 94 8.58 -4.30 9.59
N GLU A 95 7.84 -3.52 10.36
CA GLU A 95 7.68 -3.75 11.80
C GLU A 95 7.08 -5.12 12.07
N PHE A 96 6.07 -5.51 11.30
CA PHE A 96 5.42 -6.82 11.41
C PHE A 96 6.38 -7.98 11.13
N LEU A 97 7.10 -7.94 10.00
CA LEU A 97 8.09 -8.97 9.65
C LEU A 97 9.22 -9.05 10.69
N PHE A 98 9.63 -7.89 11.22
CA PHE A 98 10.64 -7.84 12.28
C PHE A 98 10.14 -8.49 13.57
N ILE A 99 8.90 -8.23 13.97
CA ILE A 99 8.29 -8.87 15.15
C ILE A 99 8.14 -10.37 14.95
N LEU A 100 7.70 -10.84 13.78
CA LEU A 100 7.64 -12.28 13.47
C LEU A 100 9.03 -12.94 13.50
N PHE A 101 10.04 -12.24 13.00
CA PHE A 101 11.42 -12.71 13.06
C PHE A 101 11.87 -12.86 14.52
N LEU A 102 11.67 -11.83 15.35
CA LEU A 102 11.94 -11.92 16.79
C LEU A 102 11.17 -13.08 17.44
N PHE A 103 9.92 -13.31 17.01
CA PHE A 103 9.10 -14.41 17.53
C PHE A 103 9.71 -15.78 17.29
N SER A 104 10.35 -15.96 16.13
CA SER A 104 10.98 -17.22 15.75
C SER A 104 12.24 -17.55 16.56
N PHE A 105 12.84 -16.57 17.24
CA PHE A 105 14.01 -16.75 18.10
C PHE A 105 13.70 -16.74 19.60
N SER A 106 12.43 -16.60 19.99
CA SER A 106 12.02 -16.57 21.39
C SER A 106 12.03 -17.97 22.01
N THR A 107 12.74 -18.13 23.12
CA THR A 107 12.73 -19.36 23.93
C THR A 107 11.49 -19.37 24.83
N GLN A 108 10.49 -20.14 24.39
CA GLN A 108 9.35 -20.72 25.12
C GLN A 108 8.33 -19.85 25.89
N ASN A 109 8.59 -18.63 26.36
CA ASN A 109 7.60 -17.90 27.18
C ASN A 109 7.29 -16.45 26.77
N GLY A 110 7.90 -15.90 25.72
CA GLY A 110 7.59 -14.56 25.22
C GLY A 110 7.80 -13.38 26.20
N THR A 111 8.20 -13.64 27.44
CA THR A 111 8.58 -12.63 28.43
C THR A 111 9.81 -11.83 28.00
N ASP A 112 10.61 -12.38 27.09
CA ASP A 112 11.82 -11.74 26.54
C ASP A 112 11.51 -10.72 25.44
N PHE A 113 10.26 -10.58 24.97
CA PHE A 113 9.86 -9.57 23.96
C PHE A 113 9.89 -8.14 24.50
N PHE A 114 9.87 -7.97 25.83
CA PHE A 114 9.97 -6.66 26.48
C PHE A 114 11.41 -6.18 26.65
N LEU A 115 12.40 -6.90 26.11
CA LEU A 115 13.75 -6.38 25.99
C LEU A 115 13.71 -5.17 25.05
N ASN A 116 13.93 -4.00 25.65
CA ASN A 116 14.12 -2.70 25.02
C ASN A 116 14.84 -2.89 23.67
N GLN A 117 14.43 -2.22 22.59
CA GLN A 117 15.05 -2.33 21.25
C GLN A 117 16.60 -2.22 21.28
N GLN A 118 17.13 -1.58 22.34
CA GLN A 118 18.53 -1.38 22.66
C GLN A 118 19.29 -2.64 23.14
N SER A 119 18.58 -3.67 23.60
CA SER A 119 19.12 -4.92 24.14
C SER A 119 19.39 -5.96 23.05
N TYR A 120 18.86 -5.77 21.85
CA TYR A 120 19.08 -6.70 20.74
C TYR A 120 20.47 -6.50 20.12
N PRO A 121 21.14 -7.59 19.70
CA PRO A 121 22.39 -7.52 18.96
C PRO A 121 22.29 -6.60 17.75
N VAL A 122 23.36 -5.85 17.46
CA VAL A 122 23.47 -4.89 16.34
C VAL A 122 23.04 -5.49 14.99
N PHE A 123 23.23 -6.80 14.81
CA PHE A 123 22.81 -7.55 13.64
C PHE A 123 21.30 -7.42 13.33
N PHE A 124 20.43 -7.34 14.35
CA PHE A 124 18.98 -7.17 14.14
C PHE A 124 18.64 -5.83 13.48
N SER A 125 19.34 -4.76 13.84
CA SER A 125 19.17 -3.44 13.22
C SER A 125 19.65 -3.43 11.77
N ILE A 126 20.74 -4.14 11.46
CA ILE A 126 21.22 -4.32 10.08
C ILE A 126 20.18 -5.08 9.25
N LEU A 127 19.66 -6.20 9.79
CA LEU A 127 18.63 -7.00 9.14
C LEU A 127 17.37 -6.17 8.87
N GLN A 128 16.93 -5.35 9.82
CA GLN A 128 15.79 -4.45 9.66
C GLN A 128 16.01 -3.45 8.53
N CYS A 129 17.21 -2.86 8.41
CA CYS A 129 17.54 -1.97 7.30
C CYS A 129 17.55 -2.68 5.94
N VAL A 130 18.06 -3.91 5.86
CA VAL A 130 18.07 -4.70 4.62
C VAL A 130 16.65 -5.06 4.19
N LEU A 131 15.84 -5.57 5.13
CA LEU A 131 14.44 -5.89 4.91
C LEU A 131 13.65 -4.65 4.44
N LEU A 132 13.93 -3.47 5.01
CA LEU A 132 13.26 -2.21 4.63
C LEU A 132 13.47 -1.90 3.15
N VAL A 133 14.71 -2.05 2.66
CA VAL A 133 15.05 -1.83 1.26
C VAL A 133 14.39 -2.87 0.36
N ILE A 134 14.32 -4.13 0.79
CA ILE A 134 13.64 -5.20 0.04
C ILE A 134 12.15 -4.90 -0.09
N VAL A 135 11.49 -4.55 1.01
CA VAL A 135 10.06 -4.21 1.04
C VAL A 135 9.77 -3.02 0.13
N TYR A 136 10.53 -1.93 0.23
CA TYR A 136 10.29 -0.78 -0.65
C TYR A 136 10.59 -1.07 -2.12
N LYS A 137 11.60 -1.89 -2.43
CA LYS A 137 11.81 -2.34 -3.82
C LYS A 137 10.62 -3.13 -4.35
N ALA A 138 10.09 -4.06 -3.55
CA ALA A 138 8.91 -4.83 -3.92
C ALA A 138 7.68 -3.93 -4.13
N LEU A 139 7.44 -2.99 -3.22
CA LEU A 139 6.34 -2.01 -3.34
C LEU A 139 6.51 -1.12 -4.58
N LEU A 140 7.71 -0.63 -4.86
CA LEU A 140 7.96 0.13 -6.08
C LEU A 140 7.67 -0.72 -7.32
N TYR A 141 8.14 -1.96 -7.39
CA TYR A 141 7.90 -2.85 -8.53
C TYR A 141 6.41 -3.13 -8.75
N CYS A 142 5.67 -3.46 -7.69
CA CYS A 142 4.25 -3.79 -7.78
C CYS A 142 3.37 -2.59 -8.13
N PHE A 143 3.73 -1.38 -7.67
CA PHE A 143 2.85 -0.21 -7.77
C PHE A 143 3.31 0.86 -8.77
N HIS A 144 4.45 0.67 -9.45
CA HIS A 144 5.15 1.75 -10.18
C HIS A 144 4.24 2.51 -11.15
N GLU A 145 3.43 1.87 -12.01
CA GLU A 145 2.77 2.67 -13.06
C GLU A 145 1.57 2.10 -13.85
N LYS A 146 1.06 0.88 -13.61
CA LYS A 146 0.10 0.28 -14.58
C LYS A 146 -1.42 0.41 -14.33
N ASP A 147 -1.89 0.62 -13.09
CA ASP A 147 -3.35 0.64 -12.81
C ASP A 147 -3.93 2.01 -12.45
N VAL A 148 -5.25 2.14 -12.61
CA VAL A 148 -6.05 3.32 -12.24
C VAL A 148 -5.75 3.72 -10.79
N LEU A 149 -5.26 4.94 -10.60
CA LEU A 149 -4.72 5.45 -9.33
C LEU A 149 -5.70 5.30 -8.14
N LYS A 150 -7.02 5.39 -8.40
CA LYS A 150 -8.07 5.22 -7.38
C LYS A 150 -8.11 3.78 -6.83
N ASN A 151 -7.97 2.79 -7.70
CA ASN A 151 -8.03 1.37 -7.31
C ASN A 151 -6.78 0.99 -6.52
N LYS A 152 -5.63 1.58 -6.89
CA LYS A 152 -4.38 1.42 -6.14
C LYS A 152 -4.48 1.96 -4.73
N ILE A 153 -5.04 3.16 -4.53
CA ILE A 153 -5.19 3.72 -3.17
C ILE A 153 -6.12 2.85 -2.34
N VAL A 154 -7.26 2.44 -2.89
CA VAL A 154 -8.21 1.55 -2.20
C VAL A 154 -7.55 0.22 -1.84
N PHE A 155 -6.77 -0.37 -2.74
CA PHE A 155 -6.01 -1.59 -2.48
C PHE A 155 -4.95 -1.40 -1.39
N ILE A 156 -4.19 -0.29 -1.42
CA ILE A 156 -3.18 0.02 -0.40
C ILE A 156 -3.84 0.19 0.98
N VAL A 157 -4.98 0.89 1.06
CA VAL A 157 -5.74 1.05 2.30
C VAL A 157 -6.24 -0.31 2.82
N SER A 158 -6.66 -1.20 1.94
CA SER A 158 -7.00 -2.58 2.33
C SER A 158 -5.80 -3.37 2.83
N CYS A 159 -4.65 -3.29 2.18
CA CYS A 159 -3.43 -3.92 2.69
C CYS A 159 -3.04 -3.39 4.07
N LEU A 160 -3.14 -2.07 4.28
CA LEU A 160 -2.92 -1.45 5.59
C LEU A 160 -3.88 -1.99 6.65
N ALA A 161 -5.17 -2.05 6.33
CA ALA A 161 -6.18 -2.60 7.23
C ALA A 161 -5.89 -4.07 7.56
N LEU A 162 -5.49 -4.88 6.57
CA LEU A 162 -5.18 -6.30 6.77
C LEU A 162 -3.95 -6.51 7.67
N VAL A 163 -2.87 -5.73 7.48
CA VAL A 163 -1.70 -5.80 8.36
C VAL A 163 -2.07 -5.42 9.79
N LEU A 164 -2.87 -4.36 9.97
CA LEU A 164 -3.37 -3.96 11.29
C LEU A 164 -4.26 -5.03 11.94
N GLN A 165 -5.08 -5.73 11.16
CA GLN A 165 -5.89 -6.84 11.68
C GLN A 165 -5.04 -7.98 12.19
N ILE A 166 -4.02 -8.40 11.43
CA ILE A 166 -3.12 -9.47 11.84
C ILE A 166 -2.40 -9.06 13.13
N PHE A 167 -2.00 -7.78 13.23
CA PHE A 167 -1.38 -7.25 14.44
C PHE A 167 -2.33 -7.29 15.65
N CYS A 168 -3.58 -6.86 15.47
CA CYS A 168 -4.60 -6.93 16.52
C CYS A 168 -4.86 -8.38 16.96
N TRP A 169 -4.97 -9.31 16.00
CA TRP A 169 -5.13 -10.74 16.28
C TRP A 169 -3.97 -11.30 17.10
N MET A 170 -2.73 -11.01 16.69
CA MET A 170 -1.54 -11.43 17.44
C MET A 170 -1.56 -10.86 18.85
N SER A 171 -1.86 -9.56 19.01
CA SER A 171 -1.92 -8.94 20.34
C SER A 171 -2.98 -9.56 21.26
N ALA A 172 -4.12 -9.97 20.70
CA ALA A 172 -5.18 -10.62 21.47
C ALA A 172 -4.79 -12.02 21.98
N ILE A 173 -3.89 -12.72 21.27
CA ILE A 173 -3.36 -14.03 21.72
C ILE A 173 -2.43 -13.87 22.93
N PHE A 174 -1.65 -12.78 23.01
CA PHE A 174 -0.67 -12.59 24.10
C PHE A 174 -1.24 -11.94 25.36
N VAL A 175 -2.40 -11.27 25.25
CA VAL A 175 -3.08 -10.65 26.39
C VAL A 175 -4.22 -11.56 26.84
N GLU A 176 -3.89 -12.73 27.36
CA GLU A 176 -4.88 -13.74 27.81
C GLU A 176 -5.68 -13.31 29.05
N SER A 177 -5.27 -12.24 29.75
CA SER A 177 -5.81 -11.91 31.09
C SER A 177 -6.86 -10.79 31.14
N ASP A 178 -7.03 -9.99 30.09
CA ASP A 178 -7.95 -8.84 30.09
C ASP A 178 -9.11 -9.03 29.10
N THR A 179 -10.25 -9.49 29.63
CA THR A 179 -11.47 -9.75 28.85
C THR A 179 -12.03 -8.50 28.15
N LEU A 180 -11.84 -7.30 28.71
CA LEU A 180 -12.27 -6.05 28.06
C LEU A 180 -11.38 -5.75 26.86
N PHE A 181 -10.06 -5.94 26.99
CA PHE A 181 -9.13 -5.80 25.87
C PHE A 181 -9.42 -6.79 24.74
N THR A 182 -9.71 -8.06 25.06
CA THR A 182 -10.12 -9.07 24.07
C THR A 182 -11.41 -8.67 23.36
N PHE A 183 -12.41 -8.15 24.09
CA PHE A 183 -13.67 -7.70 23.50
C PHE A 183 -13.48 -6.51 22.53
N TYR A 184 -12.74 -5.47 22.93
CA TYR A 184 -12.46 -4.32 22.06
C TYR A 184 -11.62 -4.70 20.84
N SER A 185 -10.60 -5.54 21.03
CA SER A 185 -9.74 -6.01 19.93
C SER A 185 -10.51 -6.87 18.92
N LEU A 186 -11.39 -7.77 19.37
CA LEU A 186 -12.29 -8.53 18.50
C LEU A 186 -13.26 -7.62 17.74
N GLY A 187 -13.84 -6.60 18.39
CA GLY A 187 -14.70 -5.62 17.74
C GLY A 187 -14.00 -4.85 16.63
N ILE A 188 -12.78 -4.37 16.89
CA ILE A 188 -11.94 -3.70 15.90
C ILE A 188 -11.57 -4.65 14.75
N LEU A 189 -11.27 -5.91 15.06
CA LEU A 189 -10.93 -6.93 14.07
C LEU A 189 -12.08 -7.21 13.10
N LEU A 190 -13.31 -7.38 13.63
CA LEU A 190 -14.52 -7.58 12.84
C LEU A 190 -14.83 -6.38 11.95
N LEU A 191 -14.65 -5.16 12.46
CA LEU A 191 -14.86 -3.92 11.70
C LEU A 191 -13.91 -3.86 10.49
N PHE A 192 -12.62 -4.09 10.71
CA PHE A 192 -11.66 -4.13 9.62
C PHE A 192 -11.93 -5.30 8.65
N PHE A 193 -12.53 -6.40 9.11
CA PHE A 193 -12.81 -7.56 8.26
C PHE A 193 -13.96 -7.23 7.32
N GLY A 194 -15.02 -6.60 7.84
CA GLY A 194 -16.11 -6.05 7.04
C GLY A 194 -15.61 -5.00 6.04
N PHE A 195 -14.70 -4.11 6.46
CA PHE A 195 -14.08 -3.13 5.56
C PHE A 195 -13.31 -3.80 4.43
N ASN A 196 -12.41 -4.75 4.73
CA ASN A 196 -11.63 -5.46 3.72
C ASN A 196 -12.49 -6.30 2.79
N PHE A 197 -13.55 -6.93 3.30
CA PHE A 197 -14.52 -7.64 2.47
C PHE A 197 -15.26 -6.69 1.52
N GLY A 198 -15.70 -5.53 2.01
CA GLY A 198 -16.33 -4.50 1.19
C GLY A 198 -15.41 -3.98 0.09
N VAL A 199 -14.14 -3.72 0.41
CA VAL A 199 -13.14 -3.33 -0.58
C VAL A 199 -12.86 -4.44 -1.58
N PHE A 200 -12.76 -5.69 -1.14
CA PHE A 200 -12.59 -6.84 -2.04
C PHE A 200 -13.77 -6.95 -3.02
N ALA A 201 -15.01 -6.85 -2.53
CA ALA A 201 -16.20 -6.84 -3.38
C ALA A 201 -16.18 -5.68 -4.39
N TYR A 202 -15.80 -4.48 -3.95
CA TYR A 202 -15.65 -3.31 -4.81
C TYR A 202 -14.60 -3.53 -5.91
N LEU A 203 -13.41 -4.05 -5.55
CA LEU A 203 -12.34 -4.31 -6.50
C LEU A 203 -12.72 -5.41 -7.50
N VAL A 204 -13.40 -6.47 -7.06
CA VAL A 204 -13.92 -7.53 -7.95
C VAL A 204 -14.94 -6.97 -8.93
N GLN A 205 -15.89 -6.14 -8.47
CA GLN A 205 -16.85 -5.48 -9.35
C GLN A 205 -16.14 -4.57 -10.37
N GLN A 206 -15.13 -3.83 -9.93
CA GLN A 206 -14.39 -2.94 -10.81
C GLN A 206 -13.56 -3.69 -11.84
N GLN A 207 -12.92 -4.79 -11.46
CA GLN A 207 -12.20 -5.67 -12.39
C GLN A 207 -13.15 -6.27 -13.44
N LYS A 208 -14.38 -6.64 -13.05
CA LYS A 208 -15.41 -7.08 -14.00
C LYS A 208 -15.79 -5.98 -14.98
N LYS A 209 -15.96 -4.74 -14.51
CA LYS A 209 -16.24 -3.58 -15.38
C LYS A 209 -15.10 -3.28 -16.35
N GLU A 210 -13.86 -3.24 -15.88
CA GLU A 210 -12.69 -3.03 -16.76
C GLU A 210 -12.51 -4.15 -17.78
N LYS A 211 -12.76 -5.41 -17.40
CA LYS A 211 -12.73 -6.54 -18.34
C LYS A 211 -13.82 -6.39 -19.40
N LEU A 212 -15.02 -5.99 -19.01
CA LEU A 212 -16.12 -5.74 -19.93
C LEU A 212 -15.78 -4.59 -20.90
N GLU A 213 -15.25 -3.46 -20.40
CA GLU A 213 -14.84 -2.33 -21.24
C GLU A 213 -13.76 -2.71 -22.25
N LYS A 214 -12.74 -3.48 -21.84
CA LYS A 214 -11.71 -3.99 -22.77
C LYS A 214 -12.30 -4.92 -23.82
N THR A 215 -13.26 -5.77 -23.44
CA THR A 215 -13.97 -6.62 -24.39
C THR A 215 -14.82 -5.79 -25.35
N ILE A 216 -15.50 -4.73 -24.87
CA ILE A 216 -16.24 -3.78 -25.72
C ILE A 216 -15.30 -3.15 -26.75
N GLN A 217 -14.18 -2.59 -26.29
CA GLN A 217 -13.20 -1.93 -27.17
C GLN A 217 -12.61 -2.89 -28.21
N ALA A 218 -12.29 -4.13 -27.82
CA ALA A 218 -11.80 -5.15 -28.74
C ALA A 218 -12.86 -5.56 -29.78
N LEU A 219 -14.13 -5.62 -29.37
CA LEU A 219 -15.24 -5.86 -30.29
C LEU A 219 -15.37 -4.71 -31.28
N GLU A 220 -15.43 -3.47 -30.78
CA GLU A 220 -15.53 -2.25 -31.60
C GLU A 220 -14.37 -2.12 -32.59
N SER A 221 -13.14 -2.37 -32.16
CA SER A 221 -11.97 -2.33 -33.05
C SER A 221 -12.04 -3.40 -34.14
N SER A 222 -12.50 -4.60 -33.77
CA SER A 222 -12.72 -5.67 -34.74
C SER A 222 -13.78 -5.24 -35.77
N TYR A 223 -14.91 -4.68 -35.34
CA TYR A 223 -15.94 -4.16 -36.24
C TYR A 223 -15.44 -3.05 -37.17
N THR A 224 -14.61 -2.11 -36.69
CA THR A 224 -14.04 -1.06 -37.54
C THR A 224 -13.08 -1.61 -38.58
N ASP A 225 -12.22 -2.56 -38.21
CA ASP A 225 -11.30 -3.22 -39.15
C ASP A 225 -12.08 -4.01 -40.21
N MET A 226 -13.17 -4.67 -39.79
CA MET A 226 -14.07 -5.41 -40.65
C MET A 226 -14.88 -4.52 -41.63
N ALA A 227 -15.33 -3.35 -41.17
CA ALA A 227 -16.04 -2.38 -42.00
C ALA A 227 -15.11 -1.77 -43.07
N LEU A 228 -13.83 -1.60 -42.75
CA LEU A 228 -12.80 -1.12 -43.68
C LEU A 228 -12.34 -2.21 -44.65
N SER A 229 -12.42 -3.49 -44.28
CA SER A 229 -12.02 -4.63 -45.13
C SER A 229 -13.11 -5.08 -46.13
N SER A 230 -13.92 -4.14 -46.66
CA SER A 230 -15.21 -4.37 -47.37
C SER A 230 -15.18 -5.18 -48.68
N LYS A 231 -14.17 -6.02 -48.93
CA LYS A 231 -14.07 -6.88 -50.10
C LYS A 231 -14.25 -8.34 -49.68
N ALA A 232 -15.48 -8.81 -49.89
CA ALA A 232 -15.95 -10.20 -49.89
C ALA A 232 -16.10 -10.87 -48.51
N TRP A 233 -17.23 -10.64 -47.83
CA TRP A 233 -17.66 -11.51 -46.74
C TRP A 233 -19.07 -12.06 -46.88
N ASN A 234 -19.20 -13.28 -46.37
CA ASN A 234 -20.36 -14.15 -46.51
C ASN A 234 -21.47 -13.71 -45.55
N LYS A 235 -22.72 -13.71 -46.03
CA LYS A 235 -23.91 -13.17 -45.32
C LYS A 235 -24.14 -13.81 -43.94
N GLU A 236 -23.67 -15.04 -43.77
CA GLU A 236 -23.79 -15.85 -42.55
C GLU A 236 -22.89 -15.35 -41.42
N THR A 237 -21.65 -14.93 -41.74
CA THR A 237 -20.70 -14.37 -40.77
C THR A 237 -21.21 -13.05 -40.21
N TYR A 238 -21.81 -12.21 -41.07
CA TYR A 238 -22.43 -10.96 -40.67
C TYR A 238 -23.65 -11.18 -39.76
N SER A 239 -24.45 -12.21 -40.04
CA SER A 239 -25.62 -12.57 -39.24
C SER A 239 -25.22 -13.03 -37.83
N LYS A 240 -24.21 -13.89 -37.71
CA LYS A 240 -23.68 -14.34 -36.41
C LYS A 240 -23.13 -13.18 -35.58
N LEU A 241 -22.31 -12.32 -36.18
CA LEU A 241 -21.77 -11.15 -35.47
C LEU A 241 -22.88 -10.19 -35.00
N ARG A 242 -23.88 -9.91 -35.85
CA ARG A 242 -25.04 -9.10 -35.45
C ARG A 242 -25.79 -9.71 -34.26
N HIS A 243 -25.91 -11.04 -34.24
CA HIS A 243 -26.57 -11.75 -33.16
C HIS A 243 -25.76 -11.69 -31.85
N ASP A 244 -24.43 -11.81 -31.94
CA ASP A 244 -23.53 -11.63 -30.80
C ASP A 244 -23.58 -10.19 -30.27
N TYR A 245 -23.68 -9.19 -31.15
CA TYR A 245 -23.83 -7.79 -30.76
C TYR A 245 -25.18 -7.48 -30.09
N LEU A 246 -26.28 -8.07 -30.59
CA LEU A 246 -27.60 -7.90 -29.97
C LEU A 246 -27.69 -8.56 -28.59
N ASN A 247 -27.18 -9.79 -28.47
CA ASN A 247 -27.06 -10.48 -27.18
C ASN A 247 -26.18 -9.68 -26.21
N PHE A 248 -25.14 -9.03 -26.74
CA PHE A 248 -24.24 -8.18 -25.98
C PHE A 248 -24.90 -6.90 -25.47
N ILE A 249 -25.67 -6.17 -26.30
CA ILE A 249 -26.44 -5.01 -25.85
C ILE A 249 -27.44 -5.40 -24.76
N GLN A 250 -28.16 -6.51 -24.93
CA GLN A 250 -29.10 -6.99 -23.92
C GLN A 250 -28.41 -7.35 -22.59
N SER A 251 -27.21 -7.93 -22.63
CA SER A 251 -26.43 -8.17 -21.41
C SER A 251 -25.95 -6.89 -20.72
N LYS A 252 -25.74 -5.80 -21.47
CA LYS A 252 -25.34 -4.48 -20.95
C LYS A 252 -26.51 -3.75 -20.29
N GLU A 253 -27.72 -3.85 -20.84
CA GLU A 253 -28.93 -3.27 -20.27
C GLU A 253 -29.41 -3.99 -19.00
N SER A 254 -29.12 -5.29 -18.87
CA SER A 254 -29.49 -6.10 -17.70
C SER A 254 -28.46 -6.06 -16.55
N SER A 255 -27.31 -5.40 -16.74
CA SER A 255 -26.24 -5.28 -15.74
C SER A 255 -26.05 -3.86 -15.18
N LEU A 256 -26.92 -2.92 -15.60
CA LEU A 256 -27.14 -1.59 -15.01
C LEU A 256 -28.19 -1.68 -13.91
#